data_AF-A0A2W4LS71-F1
#
_entry.id   AF-A0A2W4LS71-F1
#
_cell.length_a   1.000
_cell.length_b   1.000
_cell.length_c   1.000
_cell.angle_alpha   90.00
_cell.angle_beta   90.00
_cell.angle_gamma   90.00
#
_symmetry.space_group_name_H-M   'P 1'
#
loop_
_entity.id
_entity.type
_entity.pdbx_description
1 polymer ?
#
loop_
_entity_poly.entity_id
_entity_poly.type
_entity_poly.pdbx_seq_one_letter_code
_entity_poly.pdbx_strand_id
1 'polypeptide(L)'
;MRQVQLSLWNPDSAPPAKPENGSYRRIRVLITAKTAPLPTAHDSEVVCVAGLRLDDPAEESWIRLCPVDVRGLAAEDRFRKYEIVLLHAKPSRTDRRPESWVPNLAAMRRETWVLGWSRRRSLIDPHLTRTMCELLRDVRANPAARSLAVVPVAGVEDLEITRNPRWMPRQRAQVAGAAGRTAPDGRVAGPLRAPRFQVRYRYRCPSDRCTGHRQAIVDWDLAALQYRYRDHSDAELREAITRDFMVRRLRPNCDIAFFVSSRAARADSFSVLGVYNPPRSVRAAGWSRRNGRQRRSPARVRRA
;
A
#
# COMPACT_ATOMS: atom_id res chain seq x y z
N MET A 1 -11.62 -40.97 22.23
CA MET A 1 -10.43 -40.33 21.62
C MET A 1 -10.65 -40.23 20.11
N ARG A 2 -10.90 -39.03 19.57
CA ARG A 2 -10.90 -38.75 18.13
C ARG A 2 -10.02 -37.53 17.90
N GLN A 3 -8.79 -37.77 17.45
CA GLN A 3 -7.91 -36.75 16.90
C GLN A 3 -8.48 -36.33 15.54
N VAL A 4 -9.02 -35.12 15.46
CA VAL A 4 -9.20 -34.42 14.18
C VAL A 4 -7.94 -33.60 13.97
N GLN A 5 -7.18 -34.00 12.97
CA GLN A 5 -5.86 -33.47 12.65
C GLN A 5 -6.01 -32.06 12.08
N LEU A 6 -5.42 -31.09 12.80
CA LEU A 6 -5.18 -29.73 12.38
C LEU A 6 -4.23 -29.73 11.17
N SER A 7 -4.77 -29.59 9.96
CA SER A 7 -4.01 -29.09 8.79
C SER A 7 -4.41 -27.65 8.54
N LEU A 8 -4.03 -26.79 9.46
CA LEU A 8 -4.09 -25.35 9.34
C LEU A 8 -2.63 -24.89 9.26
N TRP A 9 -2.29 -24.24 8.14
CA TRP A 9 -1.08 -23.45 7.89
C TRP A 9 -0.01 -24.23 7.13
N ASN A 10 0.05 -24.00 5.81
CA ASN A 10 1.18 -24.39 4.99
C ASN A 10 2.05 -23.14 4.74
N PRO A 11 3.12 -22.90 5.52
CA PRO A 11 4.04 -21.79 5.28
C PRO A 11 4.84 -21.95 3.96
N ASP A 12 4.70 -23.05 3.23
CA ASP A 12 5.42 -23.35 2.00
C ASP A 12 4.57 -23.21 0.73
N SER A 13 3.42 -22.51 0.79
CA SER A 13 2.66 -22.20 -0.43
C SER A 13 3.51 -21.39 -1.40
N ALA A 14 3.84 -22.00 -2.54
CA ALA A 14 4.47 -21.31 -3.66
C ALA A 14 3.67 -20.04 -4.02
N PRO A 15 4.34 -18.94 -4.42
CA PRO A 15 3.62 -17.73 -4.82
C PRO A 15 2.60 -18.10 -5.91
N PRO A 16 1.38 -17.56 -5.85
CA PRO A 16 0.32 -17.92 -6.79
C PRO A 16 0.81 -17.71 -8.23
N ALA A 17 0.62 -18.71 -9.10
CA ALA A 17 0.98 -18.57 -10.49
C ALA A 17 0.11 -17.49 -11.15
N LYS A 18 0.71 -16.74 -12.08
CA LYS A 18 -0.03 -15.73 -12.83
C LYS A 18 -1.01 -16.42 -13.77
N PRO A 19 -2.31 -16.07 -13.78
CA PRO A 19 -3.25 -16.71 -14.69
C PRO A 19 -2.88 -16.42 -16.14
N GLU A 20 -2.85 -17.45 -16.97
CA GLU A 20 -2.42 -17.36 -18.37
C GLU A 20 -3.47 -16.71 -19.28
N ASN A 21 -4.75 -16.83 -18.92
CA ASN A 21 -5.85 -16.34 -19.75
C ASN A 21 -5.96 -14.82 -19.63
N GLY A 22 -5.75 -14.11 -20.74
CA GLY A 22 -5.89 -12.65 -20.84
C GLY A 22 -7.33 -12.12 -20.80
N SER A 23 -8.31 -12.98 -20.50
CA SER A 23 -9.72 -12.60 -20.40
C SER A 23 -10.01 -11.83 -19.12
N TYR A 24 -10.98 -10.93 -19.19
CA TYR A 24 -11.49 -10.28 -17.99
C TYR A 24 -12.19 -11.28 -17.08
N ARG A 25 -11.94 -11.18 -15.78
CA ARG A 25 -12.60 -11.93 -14.72
C ARG A 25 -13.26 -10.99 -13.76
N ARG A 26 -14.42 -11.39 -13.23
CA ARG A 26 -15.12 -10.63 -12.19
C ARG A 26 -14.42 -10.88 -10.85
N ILE A 27 -13.96 -9.81 -10.20
CA ILE A 27 -13.17 -9.87 -8.97
C ILE A 27 -13.81 -8.94 -7.94
N ARG A 28 -13.89 -9.42 -6.70
CA ARG A 28 -14.40 -8.67 -5.57
C ARG A 28 -13.23 -8.29 -4.67
N VAL A 29 -12.97 -7.00 -4.47
CA VAL A 29 -11.72 -6.53 -3.87
C VAL A 29 -11.99 -5.60 -2.69
N LEU A 30 -11.39 -5.88 -1.53
CA LEU A 30 -11.24 -4.93 -0.44
C LEU A 30 -10.03 -4.03 -0.70
N ILE A 31 -10.25 -2.74 -0.90
CA ILE A 31 -9.19 -1.75 -1.15
C ILE A 31 -8.40 -1.47 0.14
N THR A 32 -7.08 -1.56 0.08
CA THR A 32 -6.21 -1.38 1.26
C THR A 32 -5.29 -0.15 1.16
N ALA A 33 -4.76 0.14 -0.03
CA ALA A 33 -3.89 1.29 -0.24
C ALA A 33 -3.87 1.74 -1.71
N LYS A 34 -3.41 2.98 -1.94
CA LYS A 34 -3.18 3.55 -3.27
C LYS A 34 -1.79 4.17 -3.29
N THR A 35 -1.09 4.02 -4.41
CA THR A 35 0.18 4.74 -4.59
C THR A 35 -0.08 6.20 -4.94
N ALA A 36 0.89 7.07 -4.68
CA ALA A 36 0.93 8.41 -5.24
C ALA A 36 0.87 8.35 -6.79
N PRO A 37 0.22 9.33 -7.43
CA PRO A 37 0.12 9.38 -8.88
C PRO A 37 1.50 9.56 -9.50
N LEU A 38 1.75 8.82 -10.58
CA LEU A 38 2.94 8.96 -11.40
C LEU A 38 2.54 9.44 -12.80
N PRO A 39 3.27 10.41 -13.38
CA PRO A 39 3.04 10.81 -14.77
C PRO A 39 3.44 9.66 -15.69
N THR A 40 2.71 9.47 -16.79
CA THR A 40 3.06 8.48 -17.80
C THR A 40 3.55 9.13 -19.09
N ALA A 41 4.03 8.31 -20.03
CA ALA A 41 4.50 8.79 -21.34
C ALA A 41 3.37 9.28 -22.25
N HIS A 42 2.13 8.86 -22.03
CA HIS A 42 0.96 9.32 -22.79
C HIS A 42 0.34 10.57 -22.15
N ASP A 43 1.21 11.36 -21.50
CA ASP A 43 0.83 12.29 -20.44
C ASP A 43 -0.11 11.52 -19.49
N SER A 44 -1.27 11.93 -19.00
CA SER A 44 -2.05 11.10 -18.04
C SER A 44 -1.32 10.75 -16.72
N GLU A 45 -2.11 10.50 -15.69
CA GLU A 45 -1.62 10.18 -14.36
C GLU A 45 -2.19 8.85 -13.92
N VAL A 46 -1.31 7.96 -13.48
CA VAL A 46 -1.72 6.63 -13.05
C VAL A 46 -1.33 6.36 -11.61
N VAL A 47 -2.20 5.63 -10.94
CA VAL A 47 -1.92 5.00 -9.66
C VAL A 47 -1.98 3.48 -9.78
N CYS A 48 -1.32 2.79 -8.87
CA CYS A 48 -1.63 1.41 -8.59
C CYS A 48 -2.47 1.35 -7.30
N VAL A 49 -3.51 0.53 -7.32
CA VAL A 49 -4.37 0.26 -6.16
C VAL A 49 -4.07 -1.13 -5.64
N ALA A 50 -3.79 -1.24 -4.35
CA ALA A 50 -3.61 -2.51 -3.65
C ALA A 50 -4.92 -2.92 -2.97
N GLY A 51 -5.20 -4.22 -3.00
CA GLY A 51 -6.36 -4.78 -2.31
C GLY A 51 -6.24 -6.27 -2.03
N LEU A 52 -7.24 -6.79 -1.33
CA LEU A 52 -7.44 -8.20 -1.05
C LEU A 52 -8.64 -8.70 -1.85
N ARG A 53 -8.46 -9.76 -2.63
CA ARG A 53 -9.52 -10.49 -3.29
C ARG A 53 -10.37 -11.21 -2.25
N LEU A 54 -11.68 -11.11 -2.40
CA LEU A 54 -12.70 -11.72 -1.54
C LEU A 54 -13.54 -12.75 -2.31
N ASP A 55 -13.28 -12.91 -3.60
CA ASP A 55 -13.95 -13.82 -4.52
C ASP A 55 -13.29 -15.20 -4.59
N ASP A 56 -12.11 -15.36 -4.00
CA ASP A 56 -11.32 -16.59 -4.00
C ASP A 56 -10.74 -16.83 -2.60
N PRO A 57 -11.13 -17.92 -1.90
CA PRO A 57 -10.67 -18.21 -0.55
C PRO A 57 -9.23 -18.78 -0.49
N ALA A 58 -8.50 -18.83 -1.61
CA ALA A 58 -7.08 -19.19 -1.59
C ALA A 58 -6.29 -18.34 -0.59
N GLU A 59 -5.32 -18.95 0.12
CA GLU A 59 -4.61 -18.35 1.25
C GLU A 59 -3.87 -17.03 0.92
N GLU A 60 -3.63 -16.74 -0.37
CA GLU A 60 -2.87 -15.58 -0.84
C GLU A 60 -3.62 -14.73 -1.88
N SER A 61 -4.62 -14.00 -1.41
CA SER A 61 -5.59 -13.31 -2.26
C SER A 61 -5.21 -11.84 -2.59
N TRP A 62 -3.93 -11.45 -2.57
CA TRP A 62 -3.55 -10.06 -2.89
C TRP A 62 -3.78 -9.70 -4.37
N ILE A 63 -4.13 -8.45 -4.64
CA ILE A 63 -4.26 -7.90 -5.99
C ILE A 63 -3.74 -6.46 -6.07
N ARG A 64 -3.00 -6.18 -7.15
CA ARG A 64 -2.57 -4.87 -7.60
C ARG A 64 -3.33 -4.53 -8.88
N LEU A 65 -4.21 -3.54 -8.81
CA LEU A 65 -4.89 -2.99 -9.98
C LEU A 65 -4.05 -1.85 -10.53
N CYS A 66 -3.45 -2.04 -11.72
CA CYS A 66 -2.58 -1.04 -12.33
C CYS A 66 -2.51 -1.21 -13.87
N PRO A 67 -2.53 -0.12 -14.65
CA PRO A 67 -2.73 1.27 -14.23
C PRO A 67 -4.19 1.59 -13.91
N VAL A 68 -4.42 2.54 -13.00
CA VAL A 68 -5.70 3.21 -12.77
C VAL A 68 -5.50 4.69 -13.10
N ASP A 69 -6.22 5.19 -14.12
CA ASP A 69 -6.21 6.61 -14.49
C ASP A 69 -6.89 7.45 -13.40
N VAL A 70 -6.17 8.46 -12.93
CA VAL A 70 -6.59 9.37 -11.85
C VAL A 70 -7.49 10.50 -12.35
N ARG A 71 -7.37 10.87 -13.62
CA ARG A 71 -8.00 12.06 -14.22
C ARG A 71 -9.21 11.73 -15.09
N GLY A 72 -9.14 10.61 -15.83
CA GLY A 72 -10.25 10.15 -16.67
C GLY A 72 -11.47 9.68 -15.86
N LEU A 73 -11.31 9.53 -14.54
CA LEU A 73 -12.33 9.12 -13.59
C LEU A 73 -11.98 9.86 -12.30
N ALA A 74 -12.94 10.39 -11.54
CA ALA A 74 -12.70 10.85 -10.17
C ALA A 74 -12.24 9.63 -9.30
N ALA A 75 -11.00 9.18 -9.47
CA ALA A 75 -10.47 7.93 -8.94
C ALA A 75 -10.30 8.00 -7.42
N GLU A 76 -10.15 9.22 -6.91
CA GLU A 76 -10.23 9.54 -5.49
C GLU A 76 -11.53 8.99 -4.87
N ASP A 77 -12.66 9.13 -5.56
CA ASP A 77 -13.98 8.68 -5.10
C ASP A 77 -14.26 7.19 -5.34
N ARG A 78 -13.56 6.56 -6.29
CA ARG A 78 -13.85 5.19 -6.73
C ARG A 78 -13.15 4.10 -5.91
N PHE A 79 -12.01 4.42 -5.31
CA PHE A 79 -11.22 3.48 -4.51
C PHE A 79 -10.96 4.06 -3.12
N ARG A 80 -11.96 4.02 -2.24
CA ARG A 80 -11.81 4.46 -0.85
C ARG A 80 -11.14 3.36 -0.03
N LYS A 81 -10.28 3.73 0.90
CA LYS A 81 -9.61 2.75 1.78
C LYS A 81 -10.65 2.00 2.62
N TYR A 82 -10.52 0.67 2.63
CA TYR A 82 -11.46 -0.30 3.21
C TYR A 82 -12.83 -0.38 2.54
N GLU A 83 -12.96 0.08 1.30
CA GLU A 83 -14.15 -0.15 0.49
C GLU A 83 -14.04 -1.49 -0.23
N ILE A 84 -15.15 -2.22 -0.32
CA ILE A 84 -15.28 -3.38 -1.17
C ILE A 84 -15.85 -2.92 -2.51
N VAL A 85 -15.16 -3.28 -3.58
CA VAL A 85 -15.55 -3.01 -4.96
C VAL A 85 -15.64 -4.31 -5.75
N LEU A 86 -16.54 -4.32 -6.72
CA LEU A 86 -16.68 -5.38 -7.71
C LEU A 86 -16.25 -4.81 -9.07
N LEU A 87 -15.31 -5.46 -9.73
CA LEU A 87 -14.86 -5.04 -11.06
C LEU A 87 -14.49 -6.23 -11.94
N HIS A 88 -14.37 -5.96 -13.24
CA HIS A 88 -13.70 -6.87 -14.14
C HIS A 88 -12.21 -6.50 -14.22
N ALA A 89 -11.31 -7.46 -14.13
CA ALA A 89 -9.89 -7.24 -14.37
C ALA A 89 -9.27 -8.41 -15.13
N LYS A 90 -8.19 -8.17 -15.85
CA LYS A 90 -7.40 -9.22 -16.52
C LYS A 90 -5.94 -9.20 -16.04
N PRO A 91 -5.20 -10.32 -16.06
CA PRO A 91 -3.79 -10.33 -15.72
C PRO A 91 -3.02 -9.33 -16.60
N SER A 92 -2.09 -8.57 -16.01
CA SER A 92 -1.24 -7.66 -16.78
C SER A 92 -0.39 -8.45 -17.78
N ARG A 93 -0.10 -7.92 -18.97
CA ARG A 93 0.90 -8.53 -19.88
C ARG A 93 2.30 -7.99 -19.68
N THR A 94 2.41 -6.79 -19.11
CA THR A 94 3.68 -6.05 -18.98
C THR A 94 4.30 -6.21 -17.59
N ASP A 95 3.49 -6.36 -16.55
CA ASP A 95 3.96 -6.57 -15.19
C ASP A 95 3.93 -8.07 -14.85
N ARG A 96 5.09 -8.71 -14.74
CA ARG A 96 5.22 -10.17 -14.54
C ARG A 96 4.71 -10.67 -13.18
N ARG A 97 4.47 -9.78 -12.23
CA ARG A 97 4.04 -10.14 -10.87
C ARG A 97 2.63 -10.76 -10.92
N PRO A 98 2.39 -11.91 -10.26
CA PRO A 98 1.14 -12.65 -10.40
C PRO A 98 -0.10 -11.91 -9.89
N GLU A 99 0.09 -11.04 -8.90
CA GLU A 99 -0.95 -10.19 -8.35
C GLU A 99 -1.21 -8.93 -9.18
N SER A 100 -0.51 -8.69 -10.30
CA SER A 100 -0.70 -7.48 -11.12
C SER A 100 -1.76 -7.66 -12.22
N TRP A 101 -2.82 -6.86 -12.13
CA TRP A 101 -4.00 -6.92 -12.98
C TRP A 101 -4.36 -5.55 -13.55
N VAL A 102 -4.88 -5.54 -14.78
CA VAL A 102 -5.41 -4.34 -15.44
C VAL A 102 -6.93 -4.29 -15.22
N PRO A 103 -7.44 -3.28 -14.49
CA PRO A 103 -8.88 -3.16 -14.23
C PRO A 103 -9.64 -2.59 -15.42
N ASN A 104 -10.86 -3.08 -15.65
CA ASN A 104 -11.87 -2.39 -16.43
C ASN A 104 -12.75 -1.56 -15.48
N LEU A 105 -12.52 -0.25 -15.48
CA LEU A 105 -13.18 0.67 -14.57
C LEU A 105 -14.59 1.06 -15.03
N ALA A 106 -14.93 0.91 -16.32
CA ALA A 106 -16.26 1.28 -16.84
C ALA A 106 -17.38 0.49 -16.14
N ALA A 107 -17.13 -0.79 -15.83
CA ALA A 107 -18.09 -1.70 -15.18
C ALA A 107 -17.88 -1.84 -13.65
N MET A 108 -17.04 -1.00 -13.04
CA MET A 108 -16.76 -1.10 -11.60
C MET A 108 -17.97 -0.65 -10.76
N ARG A 109 -18.33 -1.45 -9.76
CA ARG A 109 -19.36 -1.14 -8.77
C ARG A 109 -18.76 -1.06 -7.37
N ARG A 110 -19.18 -0.05 -6.60
CA ARG A 110 -18.88 0.06 -5.17
C ARG A 110 -19.95 -0.72 -4.43
N GLU A 111 -19.56 -1.65 -3.57
CA GLU A 111 -20.53 -2.44 -2.80
C GLU A 111 -20.76 -1.84 -1.42
N THR A 112 -19.74 -1.87 -0.57
CA THR A 112 -19.86 -1.41 0.82
C THR A 112 -18.56 -0.85 1.31
N TRP A 113 -18.66 0.20 2.11
CA TRP A 113 -17.54 0.62 2.93
C TRP A 113 -17.48 -0.24 4.19
N VAL A 114 -16.34 -0.88 4.46
CA VAL A 114 -16.16 -1.68 5.67
C VAL A 114 -15.97 -0.74 6.86
N LEU A 115 -17.07 -0.47 7.53
CA LEU A 115 -17.11 0.33 8.76
C LEU A 115 -16.69 -0.52 9.96
N GLY A 116 -16.02 0.13 10.91
CA GLY A 116 -15.58 -0.49 12.16
C GLY A 116 -14.34 -1.37 12.03
N TRP A 117 -13.57 -1.44 13.12
CA TRP A 117 -12.31 -2.18 13.12
C TRP A 117 -12.52 -3.69 13.21
N SER A 118 -13.56 -4.18 13.88
CA SER A 118 -13.80 -5.63 14.03
C SER A 118 -13.89 -6.33 12.67
N ARG A 119 -14.69 -5.79 11.75
CA ARG A 119 -14.86 -6.34 10.40
C ARG A 119 -13.61 -6.15 9.53
N ARG A 120 -12.85 -5.07 9.73
CA ARG A 120 -11.55 -4.88 9.03
C ARG A 120 -10.52 -5.90 9.51
N ARG A 121 -10.47 -6.18 10.82
CA ARG A 121 -9.58 -7.19 11.40
C ARG A 121 -9.91 -8.58 10.88
N SER A 122 -11.19 -8.97 10.84
CA SER A 122 -11.57 -10.28 10.31
C SER A 122 -11.19 -10.50 8.84
N LEU A 123 -11.06 -9.43 8.05
CA LEU A 123 -10.66 -9.49 6.64
C LEU A 123 -9.14 -9.35 6.42
N ILE A 124 -8.43 -8.62 7.26
CA ILE A 124 -7.02 -8.25 7.03
C ILE A 124 -6.05 -9.04 7.91
N ASP A 125 -6.40 -9.29 9.18
CA ASP A 125 -5.52 -10.00 10.11
C ASP A 125 -5.09 -11.41 9.62
N PRO A 126 -5.95 -12.20 8.91
CA PRO A 126 -5.53 -13.47 8.34
C PRO A 126 -4.34 -13.37 7.37
N HIS A 127 -4.09 -12.19 6.79
CA HIS A 127 -2.99 -11.97 5.84
C HIS A 127 -1.71 -11.43 6.50
N LEU A 128 -1.67 -11.25 7.83
CA LEU A 128 -0.47 -10.91 8.60
C LEU A 128 0.45 -12.13 8.80
N THR A 129 0.80 -12.81 7.70
CA THR A 129 1.51 -14.09 7.72
C THR A 129 3.02 -13.97 7.64
N ARG A 130 3.55 -12.81 7.22
CA ARG A 130 4.99 -12.59 7.02
C ARG A 130 5.45 -11.26 7.61
N THR A 131 6.67 -11.27 8.12
CA THR A 131 7.44 -10.08 8.45
C THR A 131 8.12 -9.50 7.19
N MET A 132 8.57 -8.25 7.26
CA MET A 132 9.33 -7.65 6.15
C MET A 132 10.66 -8.38 5.91
N CYS A 133 11.32 -8.89 6.95
CA CYS A 133 12.54 -9.70 6.81
C CYS A 133 12.30 -10.99 6.01
N GLU A 134 11.18 -11.67 6.25
CA GLU A 134 10.81 -12.88 5.51
C GLU A 134 10.49 -12.56 4.05
N LEU A 135 9.67 -11.53 3.78
CA LEU A 135 9.39 -11.12 2.39
C LEU A 135 10.66 -10.79 1.60
N LEU A 136 11.63 -10.10 2.22
CA LEU A 136 12.90 -9.79 1.57
C LEU A 136 13.72 -11.05 1.30
N ARG A 137 13.68 -12.04 2.20
CA ARG A 137 14.36 -13.33 2.02
C ARG A 137 13.71 -14.09 0.86
N ASP A 138 12.38 -14.18 0.85
CA ASP A 138 11.61 -14.89 -0.15
C ASP A 138 11.87 -14.32 -1.55
N VAL A 139 11.86 -12.98 -1.69
CA VAL A 139 12.09 -12.33 -2.99
C VAL A 139 13.55 -12.38 -3.47
N ARG A 140 14.51 -12.44 -2.55
CA ARG A 140 15.92 -12.66 -2.92
C ARG A 140 16.17 -14.09 -3.39
N ALA A 141 15.48 -15.06 -2.81
CA ALA A 141 15.55 -16.46 -3.22
C ALA A 141 14.79 -16.70 -4.54
N ASN A 142 13.63 -16.05 -4.70
CA ASN A 142 12.80 -16.14 -5.89
C ASN A 142 12.23 -14.75 -6.23
N PRO A 143 12.70 -14.08 -7.30
CA PRO A 143 12.17 -12.78 -7.71
C PRO A 143 10.67 -12.77 -8.06
N ALA A 144 10.07 -13.94 -8.33
CA ALA A 144 8.63 -14.10 -8.54
C ALA A 144 7.83 -14.27 -7.23
N ALA A 145 8.50 -14.26 -6.07
CA ALA A 145 7.84 -14.28 -4.77
C ALA A 145 7.02 -13.02 -4.50
N ARG A 146 6.26 -13.05 -3.40
CA ARG A 146 5.23 -12.09 -3.06
C ARG A 146 5.74 -10.65 -3.11
N SER A 147 5.09 -9.82 -3.93
CA SER A 147 5.47 -8.43 -4.16
C SER A 147 4.54 -7.42 -3.48
N LEU A 148 3.47 -7.89 -2.83
CA LEU A 148 2.45 -7.09 -2.14
C LEU A 148 2.00 -7.84 -0.87
N ALA A 149 2.00 -7.15 0.27
CA ALA A 149 1.63 -7.76 1.55
C ALA A 149 1.22 -6.73 2.61
N VAL A 150 0.67 -7.22 3.72
CA VAL A 150 0.60 -6.50 4.99
C VAL A 150 1.61 -7.11 5.97
N VAL A 151 2.47 -6.28 6.55
CA VAL A 151 3.55 -6.74 7.44
C VAL A 151 3.48 -6.08 8.82
N PRO A 152 3.58 -6.84 9.93
CA PRO A 152 3.59 -6.27 11.26
C PRO A 152 4.83 -5.42 11.52
N VAL A 153 4.66 -4.35 12.30
CA VAL A 153 5.71 -3.41 12.70
C VAL A 153 5.90 -3.51 14.22
N ALA A 154 7.12 -3.84 14.65
CA ALA A 154 7.47 -3.92 16.07
C ALA A 154 7.63 -2.52 16.69
N GLY A 155 8.22 -1.60 15.93
CA GLY A 155 8.40 -0.20 16.32
C GLY A 155 8.94 0.64 15.16
N VAL A 156 8.53 1.89 15.11
CA VAL A 156 9.06 2.91 14.19
C VAL A 156 10.05 3.77 14.96
N GLU A 157 11.26 3.86 14.43
CA GLU A 157 12.38 4.59 15.05
C GLU A 157 12.40 6.05 14.61
N ASP A 158 12.10 6.31 13.33
CA ASP A 158 12.20 7.65 12.76
C ASP A 158 11.37 7.81 11.47
N LEU A 159 11.13 9.07 11.10
CA LEU A 159 10.57 9.50 9.82
C LEU A 159 11.54 10.44 9.12
N GLU A 160 12.27 9.91 8.16
CA GLU A 160 13.23 10.70 7.38
C GLU A 160 12.48 11.51 6.30
N ILE A 161 12.53 12.85 6.40
CA ILE A 161 11.93 13.76 5.42
C ILE A 161 13.04 14.49 4.66
N THR A 162 13.23 14.09 3.40
CA THR A 162 14.27 14.65 2.51
C THR A 162 13.63 15.40 1.36
N ARG A 163 14.24 16.49 0.89
CA ARG A 163 13.74 17.16 -0.32
C ARG A 163 13.73 16.17 -1.48
N ASN A 164 12.62 16.16 -2.21
CA ASN A 164 12.53 15.37 -3.42
C ASN A 164 13.41 16.04 -4.48
N PRO A 165 14.37 15.33 -5.10
CA PRO A 165 14.98 15.84 -6.32
C PRO A 165 13.86 16.17 -7.30
N ARG A 166 13.86 17.40 -7.83
CA ARG A 166 12.85 17.83 -8.80
C ARG A 166 12.74 16.78 -9.91
N TRP A 167 11.54 16.52 -10.42
CA TRP A 167 11.32 15.57 -11.52
C TRP A 167 12.35 15.75 -12.64
N MET A 168 12.83 14.64 -13.20
CA MET A 168 13.76 14.69 -14.32
C MET A 168 13.12 15.43 -15.51
N PRO A 169 13.92 16.01 -16.44
CA PRO A 169 13.40 16.75 -17.60
C PRO A 169 12.27 16.02 -18.35
N ARG A 170 12.41 14.70 -18.56
CA ARG A 170 11.39 13.85 -19.20
C ARG A 170 10.06 13.81 -18.45
N GLN A 171 10.09 13.70 -17.12
CA GLN A 171 8.89 13.70 -16.28
C GLN A 171 8.23 15.08 -16.25
N ARG A 172 9.03 16.16 -16.30
CA ARG A 172 8.50 17.53 -16.41
C ARG A 172 7.78 17.75 -17.74
N ALA A 173 8.34 17.24 -18.85
CA ALA A 173 7.70 17.30 -20.17
C ALA A 173 6.35 16.55 -20.20
N GLN A 174 6.29 15.34 -19.64
CA GLN A 174 5.06 14.55 -19.52
C GLN A 174 3.97 15.27 -18.69
N VAL A 175 4.38 15.98 -17.64
CA VAL A 175 3.42 16.73 -16.82
C VAL A 175 2.94 17.99 -17.55
N ALA A 176 3.82 18.66 -18.28
CA ALA A 176 3.46 19.82 -19.08
C ALA A 176 2.44 19.44 -20.17
N GLY A 177 2.67 18.32 -20.88
CA GLY A 177 1.69 17.79 -21.86
C GLY A 177 0.36 17.37 -21.23
N ALA A 178 0.37 16.92 -19.96
CA ALA A 178 -0.84 16.60 -19.21
C ALA A 178 -1.66 17.84 -18.79
N ALA A 179 -1.06 19.01 -18.68
CA ALA A 179 -1.73 20.23 -18.22
C ALA A 179 -2.76 20.73 -19.26
N GLY A 180 -3.93 21.18 -18.80
CA GLY A 180 -4.96 21.75 -19.69
C GLY A 180 -5.96 20.73 -20.25
N ARG A 181 -5.84 19.44 -19.93
CA ARG A 181 -6.87 18.44 -20.27
C ARG A 181 -8.12 18.61 -19.40
N THR A 182 -9.26 18.61 -20.07
CA THR A 182 -10.58 18.57 -19.45
C THR A 182 -10.88 17.14 -19.01
N ALA A 183 -11.11 16.93 -17.72
CA ALA A 183 -11.65 15.68 -17.21
C ALA A 183 -13.09 15.46 -17.73
N PRO A 184 -13.63 14.22 -17.71
CA PRO A 184 -14.97 13.95 -18.21
C PRO A 184 -16.10 14.72 -17.50
N ASP A 185 -15.81 15.30 -16.34
CA ASP A 185 -16.72 16.18 -15.58
C ASP A 185 -16.61 17.67 -15.98
N GLY A 186 -15.88 17.98 -17.05
CA GLY A 186 -15.72 19.35 -17.57
C GLY A 186 -14.65 20.18 -16.86
N ARG A 187 -13.97 19.67 -15.83
CA ARG A 187 -12.93 20.41 -15.11
C ARG A 187 -11.59 20.34 -15.81
N VAL A 188 -10.94 21.48 -16.01
CA VAL A 188 -9.55 21.54 -16.49
C VAL A 188 -8.61 21.28 -15.31
N ALA A 189 -7.94 20.13 -15.30
CA ALA A 189 -6.98 19.81 -14.26
C ALA A 189 -5.68 20.60 -14.45
N GLY A 190 -5.20 21.23 -13.38
CA GLY A 190 -3.86 21.81 -13.34
C GLY A 190 -2.75 20.76 -13.52
N PRO A 191 -1.49 21.16 -13.76
CA PRO A 191 -0.38 20.22 -13.87
C PRO A 191 -0.20 19.42 -12.58
N LEU A 192 0.13 18.13 -12.70
CA LEU A 192 0.56 17.33 -11.55
C LEU A 192 1.71 18.04 -10.86
N ARG A 193 1.63 18.24 -9.55
CA ARG A 193 2.75 18.81 -8.79
C ARG A 193 3.56 17.69 -8.17
N ALA A 194 4.87 17.69 -8.45
CA ALA A 194 5.80 16.80 -7.78
C ALA A 194 5.71 16.99 -6.26
N PRO A 195 5.63 15.92 -5.46
CA PRO A 195 5.74 16.05 -4.01
C PRO A 195 7.06 16.73 -3.65
N ARG A 196 7.03 17.70 -2.74
CA ARG A 196 8.22 18.48 -2.32
C ARG A 196 9.24 17.63 -1.56
N PHE A 197 8.75 16.63 -0.84
CA PHE A 197 9.54 15.74 0.00
C PHE A 197 9.33 14.29 -0.37
N GLN A 198 10.43 13.54 -0.33
CA GLN A 198 10.42 12.10 -0.18
C GLN A 198 10.48 11.77 1.30
N VAL A 199 9.61 10.87 1.74
CA VAL A 199 9.51 10.46 3.14
C VAL A 199 9.81 8.97 3.25
N ARG A 200 10.59 8.59 4.26
CA ARG A 200 10.91 7.18 4.55
C ARG A 200 10.66 6.86 6.01
N TYR A 201 10.07 5.70 6.28
CA TYR A 201 10.08 5.14 7.63
C TYR A 201 11.41 4.44 7.89
N ARG A 202 11.96 4.64 9.10
CA ARG A 202 12.93 3.74 9.73
C ARG A 202 12.20 2.93 10.79
N TYR A 203 12.21 1.60 10.69
CA TYR A 203 11.43 0.75 11.59
C TYR A 203 12.00 -0.65 11.73
N ARG A 204 11.49 -1.42 12.69
CA ARG A 204 11.77 -2.85 12.86
C ARG A 204 10.50 -3.68 12.68
N CYS A 205 10.62 -4.83 12.02
CA CYS A 205 9.58 -5.85 12.02
C CYS A 205 9.80 -6.82 13.22
N PRO A 206 8.85 -7.71 13.56
CA PRO A 206 8.97 -8.56 14.74
C PRO A 206 9.89 -9.78 14.55
N SER A 207 10.67 -9.86 13.47
CA SER A 207 11.70 -10.90 13.34
C SER A 207 12.81 -10.68 14.37
N ASP A 208 13.22 -11.76 15.01
CA ASP A 208 14.36 -11.88 15.92
C ASP A 208 15.68 -11.36 15.33
N ARG A 209 15.89 -11.56 14.02
CA ARG A 209 17.09 -11.14 13.28
C ARG A 209 16.92 -9.77 12.60
N CYS A 210 15.91 -8.99 12.95
CA CYS A 210 15.65 -7.71 12.29
C CYS A 210 16.70 -6.65 12.65
N THR A 211 17.54 -6.28 11.67
CA THR A 211 18.53 -5.20 11.81
C THR A 211 17.95 -3.81 11.53
N GLY A 212 16.68 -3.74 11.12
CA GLY A 212 15.97 -2.52 10.76
C GLY A 212 15.65 -2.44 9.27
N HIS A 213 14.69 -1.58 8.95
CA HIS A 213 14.20 -1.34 7.60
C HIS A 213 14.14 0.15 7.34
N ARG A 214 14.49 0.53 6.11
CA ARG A 214 14.39 1.90 5.62
C ARG A 214 13.64 1.91 4.29
N GLN A 215 12.38 2.35 4.30
CA GLN A 215 11.49 2.21 3.14
C GLN A 215 10.76 3.52 2.83
N ALA A 216 10.67 3.84 1.54
CA ALA A 216 9.94 5.02 1.06
C ALA A 216 8.45 4.85 1.25
N ILE A 217 7.78 5.93 1.65
CA ILE A 217 6.33 6.04 1.67
C ILE A 217 5.90 6.51 0.28
N VAL A 218 5.16 5.67 -0.42
CA VAL A 218 4.56 6.00 -1.72
C VAL A 218 3.04 6.07 -1.64
N ASP A 219 2.50 6.22 -0.43
CA ASP A 219 1.07 6.38 -0.13
C ASP A 219 0.48 7.62 -0.83
N TRP A 220 -0.68 7.45 -1.46
CA TRP A 220 -1.50 8.53 -2.01
C TRP A 220 -1.72 9.67 -1.01
N ASP A 221 -2.03 9.33 0.25
CA ASP A 221 -2.35 10.33 1.26
C ASP A 221 -1.18 11.26 1.56
N LEU A 222 0.06 10.78 1.39
CA LEU A 222 1.24 11.60 1.57
C LEU A 222 1.35 12.63 0.44
N ALA A 223 1.12 12.21 -0.81
CA ALA A 223 1.11 13.13 -1.95
C ALA A 223 -0.03 14.17 -1.80
N ALA A 224 -1.22 13.72 -1.41
CA ALA A 224 -2.36 14.61 -1.17
C ALA A 224 -2.10 15.60 -0.02
N LEU A 225 -1.47 15.17 1.08
CA LEU A 225 -1.07 16.06 2.17
C LEU A 225 -0.10 17.14 1.68
N GLN A 226 0.93 16.76 0.93
CA GLN A 226 1.89 17.71 0.36
C GLN A 226 1.24 18.68 -0.61
N TYR A 227 0.25 18.24 -1.38
CA TYR A 227 -0.52 19.09 -2.28
C TYR A 227 -1.43 20.08 -1.53
N ARG A 228 -2.07 19.67 -0.43
CA ARG A 228 -2.88 20.58 0.42
C ARG A 228 -2.04 21.68 1.05
N TYR A 229 -0.81 21.36 1.44
CA TYR A 229 0.14 22.30 2.02
C TYR A 229 1.02 22.99 0.97
N ARG A 230 0.68 22.96 -0.32
CA ARG A 230 1.53 23.46 -1.41
C ARG A 230 1.93 24.94 -1.28
N ASP A 231 1.10 25.74 -0.63
CA ASP A 231 1.31 27.19 -0.45
C ASP A 231 1.90 27.52 0.95
N HIS A 232 2.21 26.49 1.75
CA HIS A 232 2.82 26.63 3.07
C HIS A 232 4.34 26.45 3.01
N SER A 233 5.03 26.96 4.04
CA SER A 233 6.47 26.80 4.19
C SER A 233 6.90 25.33 4.28
N ASP A 234 8.18 25.11 4.00
CA ASP A 234 8.83 23.81 4.12
C ASP A 234 8.88 23.30 5.57
N ALA A 235 8.82 24.19 6.56
CA ALA A 235 8.78 23.85 7.99
C ALA A 235 7.37 23.36 8.38
N GLU A 236 6.33 24.11 8.03
CA GLU A 236 4.93 23.74 8.29
C GLU A 236 4.56 22.41 7.63
N LEU A 237 5.01 22.18 6.39
CA LEU A 237 4.75 20.91 5.72
C LEU A 237 5.47 19.74 6.41
N ARG A 238 6.71 19.91 6.87
CA ARG A 238 7.42 18.87 7.63
C ARG A 238 6.70 18.54 8.93
N GLU A 239 6.23 19.55 9.64
CA GLU A 239 5.46 19.35 10.86
C GLU A 239 4.14 18.61 10.58
N ALA A 240 3.42 19.00 9.53
CA ALA A 240 2.17 18.34 9.13
C ALA A 240 2.40 16.88 8.74
N ILE A 241 3.47 16.58 7.98
CA ILE A 241 3.87 15.20 7.64
C ILE A 241 4.15 14.41 8.91
N THR A 242 4.95 14.93 9.83
CA THR A 242 5.30 14.25 11.09
C THR A 242 4.06 14.03 11.96
N ARG A 243 3.20 15.04 12.10
CA ARG A 243 1.95 14.95 12.85
C ARG A 243 1.03 13.85 12.29
N ASP A 244 0.90 13.73 10.97
CA ASP A 244 0.06 12.67 10.38
C ASP A 244 0.75 11.29 10.46
N PHE A 245 1.96 11.18 9.90
CA PHE A 245 2.62 9.90 9.64
C PHE A 245 3.38 9.31 10.82
N MET A 246 3.79 10.11 11.81
CA MET A 246 4.41 9.60 13.05
C MET A 246 3.47 9.61 14.24
N VAL A 247 2.58 10.60 14.36
CA VAL A 247 1.73 10.72 15.57
C VAL A 247 0.35 10.13 15.32
N ARG A 248 -0.41 10.65 14.35
CA ARG A 248 -1.82 10.25 14.14
C ARG A 248 -1.94 8.80 13.67
N ARG A 249 -1.06 8.35 12.77
CA ARG A 249 -1.12 7.00 12.19
C ARG A 249 -0.53 5.93 13.11
N LEU A 250 0.49 6.25 13.91
CA LEU A 250 1.24 5.30 14.74
C LEU A 250 0.88 5.40 16.23
N ARG A 251 -0.42 5.44 16.54
CA ARG A 251 -0.88 5.63 17.92
C ARG A 251 -0.46 4.45 18.82
N PRO A 252 0.02 4.70 20.05
CA PRO A 252 0.50 3.65 20.96
C PRO A 252 -0.55 2.58 21.32
N ASN A 253 -1.82 2.94 21.29
CA ASN A 253 -2.96 2.05 21.58
C ASN A 253 -3.44 1.23 20.38
N CYS A 254 -2.73 1.28 19.25
CA CYS A 254 -3.02 0.48 18.07
C CYS A 254 -1.98 -0.64 17.88
N ASP A 255 -2.39 -1.74 17.26
CA ASP A 255 -1.45 -2.60 16.55
C ASP A 255 -1.04 -1.90 15.27
N ILE A 256 0.23 -2.01 14.85
CA ILE A 256 0.74 -1.33 13.67
C ILE A 256 1.26 -2.37 12.68
N ALA A 257 0.79 -2.26 11.45
CA ALA A 257 1.32 -2.98 10.29
C ALA A 257 1.38 -2.03 9.09
N PHE A 258 2.23 -2.36 8.12
CA PHE A 258 2.34 -1.62 6.87
C PHE A 258 1.84 -2.46 5.71
N PHE A 259 1.02 -1.85 4.85
CA PHE A 259 0.84 -2.37 3.50
C PHE A 259 2.11 -2.02 2.71
N VAL A 260 2.75 -3.01 2.10
CA VAL A 260 4.03 -2.85 1.40
C VAL A 260 3.97 -3.44 0.01
N SER A 261 4.71 -2.85 -0.93
CA SER A 261 4.86 -3.39 -2.27
C SER A 261 6.28 -3.23 -2.78
N SER A 262 6.79 -4.21 -3.54
CA SER A 262 8.05 -4.09 -4.26
C SER A 262 7.87 -3.38 -5.61
N ARG A 263 8.99 -3.04 -6.24
CA ARG A 263 9.04 -2.45 -7.59
C ARG A 263 9.30 -3.56 -8.61
N ALA A 264 8.63 -3.51 -9.76
CA ALA A 264 8.82 -4.50 -10.82
C ALA A 264 10.29 -4.63 -11.27
N ALA A 265 11.01 -3.51 -11.38
CA ALA A 265 12.42 -3.50 -11.77
C ALA A 265 13.41 -3.92 -10.66
N ARG A 266 12.98 -3.93 -9.40
CA ARG A 266 13.81 -4.29 -8.23
C ARG A 266 12.92 -4.92 -7.16
N ALA A 267 12.73 -6.23 -7.28
CA ALA A 267 11.77 -6.99 -6.48
C ALA A 267 12.15 -6.98 -4.97
N ASP A 268 13.42 -6.89 -4.63
CA ASP A 268 13.92 -6.78 -3.25
C ASP A 268 13.71 -5.39 -2.63
N SER A 269 13.17 -4.43 -3.40
CA SER A 269 13.07 -3.06 -2.97
C SER A 269 11.62 -2.64 -2.76
N PHE A 270 11.19 -2.79 -1.51
CA PHE A 270 9.83 -2.50 -1.05
C PHE A 270 9.64 -1.05 -0.61
N SER A 271 8.43 -0.56 -0.83
CA SER A 271 7.94 0.73 -0.35
C SER A 271 6.68 0.52 0.50
N VAL A 272 6.47 1.41 1.47
CA VAL A 272 5.24 1.47 2.29
C VAL A 272 4.15 2.16 1.48
N LEU A 273 3.04 1.47 1.29
CA LEU A 273 1.84 1.93 0.60
C LEU A 273 0.84 2.60 1.55
N GLY A 274 0.89 2.26 2.83
CA GLY A 274 0.00 2.83 3.84
C GLY A 274 0.07 2.10 5.17
N VAL A 275 -0.51 2.70 6.21
CA VAL A 275 -0.53 2.17 7.57
C VAL A 275 -1.85 1.44 7.85
N TYR A 276 -1.75 0.25 8.41
CA TYR A 276 -2.84 -0.50 9.03
C TYR A 276 -2.71 -0.39 10.56
N ASN A 277 -3.69 0.22 11.23
CA ASN A 277 -3.59 0.60 12.64
C ASN A 277 -4.85 0.30 13.49
N PRO A 278 -5.30 -0.97 13.58
CA PRO A 278 -6.46 -1.30 14.41
C PRO A 278 -6.20 -1.01 15.90
N PRO A 279 -7.17 -0.42 16.63
CA PRO A 279 -7.10 -0.27 18.08
C PRO A 279 -6.97 -1.63 18.77
N ARG A 280 -6.10 -1.72 19.77
CA ARG A 280 -5.90 -2.95 20.55
C ARG A 280 -7.11 -3.35 21.39
N SER A 281 -8.03 -2.42 21.65
CA SER A 281 -9.31 -2.70 22.31
C SER A 281 -10.24 -3.59 21.48
N VAL A 282 -10.02 -3.67 20.16
CA VAL A 282 -10.79 -4.55 19.27
C VAL A 282 -10.02 -5.86 19.13
N ARG A 283 -10.61 -6.98 19.55
CA ARG A 283 -9.99 -8.30 19.49
C ARG A 283 -9.47 -8.62 18.09
N ALA A 284 -8.24 -9.13 18.01
CA ALA A 284 -7.65 -9.63 16.78
C ALA A 284 -8.37 -10.90 16.33
N ALA A 285 -8.57 -11.06 15.03
CA ALA A 285 -9.06 -12.32 14.48
C ALA A 285 -7.88 -13.31 14.41
N GLY A 286 -7.68 -14.09 15.46
CA GLY A 286 -6.75 -15.24 15.47
C GLY A 286 -5.24 -14.93 15.46
N TRP A 287 -4.81 -13.68 15.28
CA TRP A 287 -3.38 -13.33 15.35
C TRP A 287 -2.90 -13.18 16.81
N SER A 288 -2.30 -14.23 17.37
CA SER A 288 -1.60 -14.15 18.65
C SER A 288 -0.18 -13.63 18.43
N ARG A 289 0.23 -12.57 19.13
CA ARG A 289 1.63 -12.14 19.26
C ARG A 289 2.43 -13.22 20.01
N ARG A 290 2.72 -14.37 19.40
CA ARG A 290 3.72 -15.27 19.97
C ARG A 290 5.08 -14.61 19.78
N ASN A 291 5.68 -14.24 20.91
CA ASN A 291 7.04 -13.77 21.10
C ASN A 291 7.34 -12.34 20.64
N GLY A 292 6.96 -11.38 21.48
CA GLY A 292 7.45 -10.00 21.36
C GLY A 292 7.00 -9.16 22.54
N ARG A 293 7.57 -9.41 23.74
CA ARG A 293 7.50 -8.44 24.83
C ARG A 293 8.04 -7.12 24.29
N GLN A 294 7.15 -6.17 23.99
CA GLN A 294 7.49 -4.80 23.63
C GLN A 294 8.22 -4.18 24.82
N ARG A 295 9.56 -4.19 24.81
CA ARG A 295 10.34 -3.26 25.61
C ARG A 295 10.02 -1.88 25.07
N ARG A 296 9.31 -1.09 25.88
CA ARG A 296 9.02 0.32 25.59
C ARG A 296 10.36 1.06 25.51
N SER A 297 10.77 1.47 24.31
CA SER A 297 11.78 2.52 24.17
C SER A 297 11.06 3.86 24.04
N PRO A 298 11.32 4.84 24.92
CA PRO A 298 10.81 6.18 24.72
C PRO A 298 11.54 6.80 23.52
N ALA A 299 10.79 7.24 22.52
CA ALA A 299 11.31 8.06 21.44
C ALA A 299 11.86 9.37 22.04
N ARG A 300 13.19 9.51 22.13
CA ARG A 300 13.82 10.79 22.45
C ARG A 300 13.73 11.67 21.21
N VAL A 301 12.77 12.59 21.22
CA VAL A 301 12.77 13.75 20.33
C VAL A 301 13.98 14.60 20.70
N ARG A 302 15.06 14.52 19.93
CA ARG A 302 16.13 15.51 20.01
C ARG A 302 15.60 16.79 19.36
N ARG A 303 15.31 17.80 20.18
CA ARG A 303 15.21 19.19 19.73
C ARG A 303 16.61 19.64 19.34
N ALA A 304 16.77 20.11 18.11
CA ALA A 304 17.78 21.09 17.76
C ALA A 304 17.16 22.48 17.92
#